data_AF-A0A9P5LNE6-F1
#
_entry.id   AF-A0A9P5LNE6-F1
#
_cell.length_a   1.000
_cell.length_b   1.000
_cell.length_c   1.000
_cell.angle_alpha   90.00
_cell.angle_beta   90.00
_cell.angle_gamma   90.00
#
_symmetry.space_group_name_H-M   'P 1'
#
loop_
_entity.id
_entity.type
_entity.pdbx_description
1 polymer ?
#
loop_
_entity_poly.entity_id
_entity_poly.type
_entity_poly.pdbx_seq_one_letter_code
_entity_poly.pdbx_strand_id
1 'polypeptide(L)'
;MVTRDFVGFVIFQVISIPMLLIRVEKVAFPVAIANIVTFFVMMGITIWACTTAGGAGPLFVSGATQPATMTTSWAWIYGIVASVGNISAGILNQSDFTRFAHKQGVQVPGMIFSLLVPGMVVPIFGILTASATMTIYGGEAYWNPLVIILQ
;
A
#
# COMPACT_ATOMS: atom_id res chain seq x y z
N MET A 1 19.31 -6.37 -7.12
CA MET A 1 18.54 -7.52 -7.62
C MET A 1 19.49 -8.64 -7.88
N VAL A 2 19.27 -9.77 -7.21
CA VAL A 2 20.06 -11.00 -7.43
C VAL A 2 19.35 -11.84 -8.51
N THR A 3 20.04 -12.78 -9.16
CA THR A 3 19.46 -13.62 -10.23
C THR A 3 18.14 -14.29 -9.82
N ARG A 4 18.00 -14.66 -8.54
CA ARG A 4 16.77 -15.20 -7.95
C ARG A 4 15.57 -14.26 -8.10
N ASP A 5 15.75 -12.97 -7.86
CA ASP A 5 14.65 -11.98 -7.89
C ASP A 5 14.17 -11.78 -9.34
N PHE A 6 15.11 -11.78 -10.29
CA PHE A 6 14.79 -11.68 -11.72
C PHE A 6 14.05 -12.91 -12.24
N VAL A 7 14.49 -14.11 -11.87
CA VAL A 7 13.80 -15.36 -12.22
C VAL A 7 12.39 -15.39 -11.60
N GLY A 8 12.26 -15.00 -10.34
CA GLY A 8 10.95 -14.88 -9.68
C GLY A 8 10.01 -13.91 -10.38
N PHE A 9 10.53 -12.75 -10.82
CA PHE A 9 9.78 -11.78 -11.61
C PHE A 9 9.29 -12.37 -12.93
N VAL A 10 10.14 -13.05 -13.70
CA VAL A 10 9.75 -13.67 -14.98
C VAL A 10 8.68 -14.75 -14.77
N ILE A 11 8.86 -15.62 -13.78
CA ILE A 11 7.87 -16.65 -13.44
C ILE A 11 6.52 -16.01 -13.08
N PHE A 12 6.53 -14.98 -12.23
CA PHE A 12 5.32 -14.24 -11.86
C PHE A 12 4.62 -13.65 -13.09
N GLN A 13 5.36 -13.05 -14.02
CA GLN A 13 4.79 -12.49 -15.25
C GLN A 13 4.14 -13.58 -16.10
N VAL A 14 4.78 -14.73 -16.28
CA VAL A 14 4.25 -15.86 -17.06
C VAL A 14 2.98 -16.43 -16.40
N ILE A 15 2.96 -16.59 -15.08
CA ILE A 15 1.78 -17.08 -14.33
C ILE A 15 0.63 -16.06 -14.37
N SER A 16 0.94 -14.76 -14.45
CA SER A 16 -0.09 -13.72 -14.50
C SER A 16 -0.84 -13.67 -15.83
N ILE A 17 -0.20 -14.04 -16.95
CA ILE A 17 -0.82 -14.04 -18.29
C ILE A 17 -2.16 -14.79 -18.35
N PRO A 18 -2.28 -16.07 -17.92
CA PRO A 18 -3.56 -16.77 -17.96
C PRO A 18 -4.62 -16.14 -17.06
N MET A 19 -4.22 -15.50 -15.95
CA MET A 19 -5.15 -14.81 -15.05
C MET A 19 -5.75 -13.55 -15.70
N LEU A 20 -5.02 -12.90 -16.61
CA LEU A 20 -5.52 -11.75 -17.38
C LEU A 20 -6.64 -12.12 -18.36
N LEU A 21 -6.75 -13.40 -18.74
CA LEU A 21 -7.82 -13.88 -19.63
C LEU A 21 -9.16 -14.07 -18.89
N ILE A 22 -9.16 -13.97 -17.55
CA ILE A 22 -10.37 -14.06 -16.74
C ILE A 22 -11.18 -12.77 -16.92
N ARG A 23 -12.45 -12.97 -17.27
CA ARG A 23 -13.46 -11.91 -17.36
C ARG A 23 -13.56 -11.12 -16.06
N VAL A 24 -13.42 -9.79 -16.14
CA VAL A 24 -13.35 -8.84 -15.01
C VAL A 24 -14.55 -8.99 -14.06
N GLU A 25 -15.72 -9.34 -14.59
CA GLU A 25 -16.96 -9.54 -13.84
C GLU A 25 -16.85 -10.67 -12.79
N LYS A 26 -15.97 -11.65 -13.02
CA LYS A 26 -15.72 -12.77 -12.10
C LYS A 26 -14.57 -12.52 -11.11
N VAL A 27 -13.80 -11.45 -11.33
CA VAL A 27 -12.58 -11.16 -10.55
C VAL A 27 -12.89 -10.41 -9.25
N ALA A 28 -14.07 -9.77 -9.15
CA ALA A 28 -14.45 -8.97 -7.98
C ALA A 28 -14.41 -9.75 -6.66
N PHE A 29 -14.91 -11.00 -6.64
CA PHE A 29 -14.96 -11.80 -5.42
C PHE A 29 -13.57 -12.30 -4.97
N PRO A 30 -12.74 -12.92 -5.85
CA PRO A 30 -11.35 -13.25 -5.49
C PRO A 30 -10.53 -12.05 -5.01
N VAL A 31 -10.68 -10.88 -5.66
CA VAL A 31 -9.97 -9.65 -5.26
C VAL A 31 -10.44 -9.16 -3.89
N ALA A 32 -11.74 -9.24 -3.59
CA ALA A 32 -12.25 -8.90 -2.27
C ALA A 32 -11.63 -9.79 -1.17
N ILE A 33 -11.55 -11.11 -1.40
CA ILE A 33 -10.89 -12.03 -0.47
C ILE A 33 -9.40 -11.67 -0.31
N ALA A 34 -8.69 -11.45 -1.41
CA ALA A 34 -7.27 -11.09 -1.38
C ALA A 34 -7.03 -9.79 -0.58
N ASN A 35 -7.89 -8.78 -0.75
CA ASN A 35 -7.83 -7.53 0.01
C ASN A 35 -8.08 -7.75 1.51
N ILE A 36 -9.07 -8.58 1.88
CA ILE A 36 -9.35 -8.91 3.27
C ILE A 36 -8.15 -9.62 3.91
N VAL A 37 -7.60 -10.63 3.25
CA VAL A 37 -6.42 -11.36 3.74
C VAL A 37 -5.24 -10.40 3.91
N THR A 38 -4.97 -9.57 2.90
CA THR A 38 -3.89 -8.57 2.93
C THR A 38 -4.04 -7.61 4.10
N PHE A 39 -5.27 -7.13 4.36
CA PHE A 39 -5.57 -6.27 5.49
C PHE A 39 -5.19 -6.91 6.83
N PHE A 40 -5.60 -8.15 7.07
CA PHE A 40 -5.29 -8.87 8.31
C PHE A 40 -3.79 -9.17 8.45
N VAL A 41 -3.10 -9.48 7.34
CA VAL A 41 -1.65 -9.68 7.34
C VAL A 41 -0.92 -8.39 7.73
N MET A 42 -1.28 -7.25 7.11
CA MET A 42 -0.68 -5.95 7.45
C MET A 42 -0.94 -5.55 8.90
N MET A 43 -2.16 -5.79 9.38
CA MET A 43 -2.51 -5.57 10.78
C MET A 43 -1.67 -6.45 11.71
N GLY A 44 -1.48 -7.73 11.39
CA GLY A 44 -0.65 -8.65 12.16
C GLY A 44 0.81 -8.22 12.23
N ILE A 45 1.39 -7.82 11.10
CA ILE A 45 2.77 -7.28 11.02
C ILE A 45 2.88 -6.01 11.86
N THR A 46 1.90 -5.12 11.80
CA THR A 46 1.90 -3.87 12.59
C THR A 46 1.83 -4.15 14.09
N ILE A 47 0.96 -5.07 14.52
CA ILE A 47 0.85 -5.45 15.94
C ILE A 47 2.16 -6.07 16.43
N TRP A 48 2.76 -6.98 15.65
CA TRP A 48 4.05 -7.57 15.99
C TRP A 48 5.16 -6.52 16.09
N ALA A 49 5.25 -5.62 15.12
CA ALA A 49 6.28 -4.58 15.10
C ALA A 49 6.13 -3.65 16.32
N CYS A 50 4.92 -3.15 16.58
CA CYS A 50 4.68 -2.26 17.72
C CYS A 50 4.92 -2.94 19.08
N THR A 51 4.56 -4.22 19.23
CA THR A 51 4.78 -4.96 20.50
C THR A 51 6.25 -5.26 20.72
N THR A 52 7.00 -5.60 19.66
CA THR A 52 8.45 -5.89 19.74
C THR A 52 9.26 -4.62 19.98
N ALA A 53 8.86 -3.49 19.39
CA ALA A 53 9.47 -2.19 19.62
C ALA A 53 9.11 -1.55 20.98
N GLY A 54 8.17 -2.15 21.73
CA GLY A 54 7.66 -1.58 22.99
C GLY A 54 6.78 -0.34 22.82
N GLY A 55 6.23 -0.11 21.62
CA GLY A 55 5.39 1.04 21.28
C GLY A 55 5.35 1.34 19.78
N ALA A 56 4.76 2.48 19.41
CA ALA A 56 4.62 2.92 18.01
C ALA A 56 5.93 3.34 17.32
N GLY A 57 7.07 3.25 18.00
CA GLY A 57 8.39 3.66 17.50
C GLY A 57 8.63 5.18 17.48
N PRO A 58 9.87 5.61 17.19
CA PRO A 58 10.30 7.01 17.27
C PRO A 58 9.65 7.92 16.24
N LEU A 59 9.29 7.44 15.05
CA LEU A 59 8.72 8.29 13.98
C LEU A 59 7.33 8.82 14.33
N PHE A 60 6.64 8.18 15.26
CA PHE A 60 5.35 8.67 15.76
C PHE A 60 5.47 9.94 16.60
N VAL A 61 6.63 10.14 17.24
CA VAL A 61 6.89 11.28 18.14
C VAL A 61 7.84 12.29 17.52
N SER A 62 8.75 11.85 16.64
CA SER A 62 9.69 12.73 15.97
C SER A 62 8.98 13.63 14.97
N GLY A 63 9.25 14.93 15.01
CA GLY A 63 8.77 15.87 13.99
C GLY A 63 9.32 15.55 12.60
N ALA A 64 8.65 16.08 11.57
CA ALA A 64 9.09 15.92 10.19
C ALA A 64 10.45 16.60 9.96
N THR A 65 11.43 15.85 9.47
CA THR A 65 12.72 16.42 9.04
C THR A 65 12.62 16.76 7.56
N GLN A 66 12.60 18.05 7.22
CA GLN A 66 12.59 18.49 5.83
C GLN A 66 13.97 18.29 5.20
N PRO A 67 14.06 17.77 3.97
CA PRO A 67 15.32 17.77 3.23
C PRO A 67 15.85 19.20 3.09
N ALA A 68 17.13 19.43 3.37
CA ALA A 68 17.74 20.76 3.31
C ALA A 68 17.62 21.43 1.92
N THR A 69 17.39 20.64 0.87
CA THR A 69 17.24 21.08 -0.52
C THR A 69 15.83 21.52 -0.88
N MET A 70 14.86 21.45 0.04
CA MET A 70 13.45 21.67 -0.26
C MET A 70 12.82 22.72 0.65
N THR A 71 12.10 23.67 0.05
CA THR A 71 11.29 24.61 0.82
C THR A 71 10.05 23.92 1.36
N THR A 72 9.55 24.36 2.51
CA THR A 72 8.34 23.81 3.13
C THR A 72 7.14 23.82 2.18
N SER A 73 6.98 24.88 1.39
CA SER A 73 5.91 24.98 0.38
C SER A 73 6.05 23.92 -0.71
N TRP A 74 7.27 23.68 -1.19
CA TRP A 74 7.51 22.65 -2.20
C TRP A 74 7.35 21.24 -1.61
N ALA A 75 7.66 21.04 -0.33
CA ALA A 75 7.38 19.80 0.39
C ALA A 75 5.90 19.44 0.44
N TRP A 76 5.04 20.42 0.69
CA TRP A 76 3.60 20.21 0.61
C TRP A 76 3.15 19.84 -0.80
N ILE A 77 3.59 20.58 -1.82
CA ILE A 77 3.22 20.30 -3.22
C ILE A 77 3.70 18.91 -3.63
N TYR A 78 4.95 18.57 -3.33
CA TYR A 78 5.53 17.27 -3.64
C TYR A 78 4.77 16.14 -2.95
N GLY A 79 4.43 16.28 -1.66
CA GLY A 79 3.67 15.27 -0.93
C GLY A 79 2.28 15.02 -1.53
N ILE A 80 1.59 16.08 -1.96
CA ILE A 80 0.28 15.98 -2.63
C ILE A 80 0.43 15.27 -3.97
N VAL A 81 1.37 15.71 -4.81
CA VAL A 81 1.59 15.13 -6.15
C VAL A 81 2.03 13.67 -6.05
N ALA A 82 2.91 13.31 -5.10
CA ALA A 82 3.32 11.93 -4.87
C ALA A 82 2.13 11.05 -4.45
N SER A 83 1.27 11.56 -3.55
CA SER A 83 0.09 10.84 -3.09
C SER A 83 -0.92 10.60 -4.21
N VAL A 84 -1.19 11.61 -5.05
CA VAL A 84 -2.06 11.49 -6.23
C VAL A 84 -1.43 10.56 -7.27
N GLY A 85 -0.10 10.65 -7.47
CA GLY A 85 0.66 9.78 -8.37
C GLY A 85 0.47 8.30 -8.05
N ASN A 86 0.49 7.92 -6.77
CA ASN A 86 0.30 6.53 -6.32
C ASN A 86 -1.06 5.93 -6.73
N ILE A 87 -2.11 6.74 -6.86
CA ILE A 87 -3.46 6.27 -7.20
C ILE A 87 -3.88 6.62 -8.64
N SER A 88 -3.03 7.35 -9.38
CA SER A 88 -3.33 7.90 -10.70
C SER A 88 -3.72 6.83 -11.72
N ALA A 89 -2.99 5.71 -11.76
CA ALA A 89 -3.30 4.59 -12.65
C ALA A 89 -4.70 4.01 -12.38
N GLY A 90 -5.14 3.95 -11.12
CA GLY A 90 -6.49 3.50 -10.78
C GLY A 90 -7.57 4.47 -11.24
N ILE A 91 -7.32 5.78 -11.10
CA ILE A 91 -8.24 6.84 -11.52
C ILE A 91 -8.43 6.82 -13.04
N LEU A 92 -7.34 6.72 -13.81
CA LEU A 92 -7.39 6.74 -15.28
C LEU A 92 -8.11 5.52 -15.87
N ASN A 93 -8.02 4.36 -15.20
CA ASN A 93 -8.69 3.13 -15.63
C ASN A 93 -10.10 2.96 -15.04
N GLN A 94 -10.64 3.97 -14.35
CA GLN A 94 -11.91 3.83 -13.63
C GLN A 94 -13.10 3.58 -14.58
N SER A 95 -13.05 4.09 -15.81
CA SER A 95 -14.05 3.83 -16.86
C SER A 95 -14.18 2.36 -17.23
N ASP A 96 -13.09 1.58 -17.13
CA ASP A 96 -13.08 0.16 -17.49
C ASP A 96 -13.87 -0.69 -16.49
N PHE A 97 -13.95 -0.23 -15.23
CA PHE A 97 -14.74 -0.87 -14.19
C PHE A 97 -16.18 -0.38 -14.18
N THR A 98 -16.41 0.93 -14.38
CA THR A 98 -17.76 1.50 -14.29
C THR A 98 -18.66 1.12 -15.47
N ARG A 99 -18.12 0.72 -16.62
CA ARG A 99 -18.93 0.18 -17.73
C ARG A 99 -19.72 -1.08 -17.36
N PHE A 100 -19.30 -1.82 -16.34
CA PHE A 100 -19.99 -3.00 -15.82
C PHE A 100 -20.99 -2.67 -14.71
N ALA A 101 -21.14 -1.39 -14.33
CA ALA A 101 -22.09 -0.98 -13.31
C ALA A 101 -23.54 -1.05 -13.85
N HIS A 102 -24.43 -1.65 -13.07
CA HIS A 102 -25.85 -1.79 -13.42
C HIS A 102 -26.59 -0.43 -13.53
N LYS A 103 -26.08 0.62 -12.87
CA LYS A 103 -26.65 1.97 -12.89
C LYS A 103 -25.56 3.02 -12.67
N GLN A 104 -25.74 4.17 -13.29
CA GLN A 104 -24.87 5.33 -13.06
C GLN A 104 -24.92 5.77 -11.59
N GLY A 105 -23.74 6.02 -11.01
CA GLY A 105 -23.58 6.51 -9.64
C GLY A 105 -23.38 5.41 -8.60
N VAL A 106 -23.56 4.13 -8.95
CA VAL A 106 -23.33 3.00 -8.03
C VAL A 106 -21.87 2.90 -7.61
N GLN A 107 -20.94 3.41 -8.42
CA GLN A 107 -19.52 3.49 -8.08
C GLN A 107 -19.21 4.50 -6.94
N VAL A 108 -20.06 5.51 -6.73
CA VAL A 108 -19.74 6.65 -5.86
C VAL A 108 -19.60 6.23 -4.39
N PRO A 109 -20.54 5.46 -3.81
CA PRO A 109 -20.38 4.99 -2.44
C PRO A 109 -19.14 4.10 -2.25
N GLY A 110 -18.86 3.22 -3.22
CA GLY A 110 -17.68 2.34 -3.17
C GLY A 110 -16.37 3.11 -3.22
N MET A 111 -16.31 4.17 -4.04
CA MET A 111 -15.15 5.05 -4.14
C MET A 111 -14.93 5.86 -2.86
N ILE A 112 -15.99 6.43 -2.28
CA ILE A 112 -15.90 7.17 -1.02
C ILE A 112 -15.45 6.25 0.11
N PHE A 113 -16.05 5.06 0.22
CA PHE A 113 -15.66 4.06 1.21
C PHE A 113 -14.19 3.65 1.04
N SER A 114 -13.77 3.32 -0.19
CA SER A 114 -12.40 2.91 -0.48
C SER A 114 -11.37 4.00 -0.16
N LEU A 115 -11.70 5.26 -0.43
CA LEU A 115 -10.78 6.37 -0.17
C LEU A 115 -10.65 6.64 1.34
N LEU A 116 -11.78 6.63 2.06
CA LEU A 116 -11.79 7.02 3.47
C LEU A 116 -11.35 5.90 4.41
N VAL A 117 -11.67 4.64 4.09
CA VAL A 117 -11.42 3.52 5.00
C VAL A 117 -10.08 2.85 4.69
N PRO A 118 -9.94 2.00 3.66
CA PRO A 118 -8.63 1.38 3.40
C PRO A 118 -7.58 2.40 2.97
N GLY A 119 -7.97 3.48 2.29
CA GLY A 119 -7.06 4.57 1.90
C GLY A 119 -6.43 5.32 3.08
N MET A 120 -7.03 5.28 4.28
CA MET A 120 -6.44 5.87 5.49
C MET A 120 -5.81 4.83 6.41
N VAL A 121 -6.49 3.69 6.61
CA VAL A 121 -6.05 2.68 7.58
C VAL A 121 -4.78 1.97 7.12
N VAL A 122 -4.67 1.64 5.82
CA VAL A 122 -3.51 0.88 5.31
C VAL A 122 -2.21 1.70 5.37
N PRO A 123 -2.18 2.99 4.97
CA PRO A 123 -0.99 3.82 5.17
C PRO A 123 -0.59 3.97 6.64
N ILE A 124 -1.55 4.06 7.57
CA ILE A 124 -1.26 4.13 9.01
C ILE A 124 -0.51 2.87 9.46
N PHE A 125 -0.95 1.68 9.05
CA PHE A 125 -0.23 0.42 9.33
C PHE A 125 1.20 0.45 8.80
N GLY A 126 1.40 0.93 7.57
CA GLY A 126 2.73 1.09 6.98
C GLY A 126 3.63 2.04 7.76
N ILE A 127 3.13 3.21 8.14
CA ILE A 127 3.88 4.23 8.89
C ILE A 127 4.25 3.72 10.29
N LEU A 128 3.30 3.10 10.99
CA LEU A 128 3.54 2.54 12.33
C LEU A 128 4.57 1.40 12.28
N THR A 129 4.47 0.53 11.29
CA THR A 129 5.43 -0.56 11.10
C THR A 129 6.83 0.00 10.75
N ALA A 130 6.92 0.95 9.83
CA ALA A 130 8.19 1.61 9.48
C ALA A 130 8.81 2.35 10.67
N SER A 131 7.98 2.95 11.53
CA SER A 131 8.41 3.58 12.77
C SER A 131 8.96 2.55 13.77
N ALA A 132 8.21 1.48 14.03
CA ALA A 132 8.61 0.44 14.98
C ALA A 132 9.88 -0.31 14.55
N THR A 133 10.05 -0.54 13.24
CA THR A 133 11.24 -1.22 12.68
C THR A 133 12.54 -0.44 12.93
N MET A 134 12.51 0.89 13.03
CA MET A 134 13.67 1.69 13.46
C MET A 134 14.19 1.26 14.83
N THR A 135 13.30 0.95 15.77
CA THR A 135 13.68 0.48 17.10
C THR A 135 14.16 -0.97 17.06
N ILE A 136 13.49 -1.83 16.27
CA ILE A 136 13.80 -3.27 16.19
C ILE A 136 15.15 -3.51 15.50
N TYR A 137 15.41 -2.82 14.40
CA TYR A 137 16.58 -3.05 13.53
C TYR A 137 17.67 -1.99 13.69
N GLY A 138 17.65 -1.19 14.75
CA GLY A 138 18.77 -0.32 15.11
C GLY A 138 18.94 0.94 14.26
N GLY A 139 17.85 1.50 13.73
CA GLY A 139 17.84 2.82 13.09
C GLY A 139 17.48 2.84 11.60
N GLU A 140 17.07 1.71 11.03
CA GLU A 140 16.57 1.65 9.65
C GLU A 140 15.04 1.44 9.59
N ALA A 141 14.37 2.30 8.83
CA ALA A 141 12.92 2.25 8.66
C ALA A 141 12.58 1.33 7.48
N TYR A 142 12.03 0.16 7.80
CA TYR A 142 11.57 -0.78 6.79
C TYR A 142 10.06 -0.65 6.61
N TRP A 143 9.64 -0.26 5.40
CA TRP A 143 8.22 -0.19 5.03
C TRP A 143 7.77 -1.39 4.19
N ASN A 144 8.70 -2.14 3.59
CA ASN A 144 8.38 -3.29 2.75
C ASN A 144 8.20 -4.55 3.61
N PRO A 145 6.99 -5.14 3.67
CA PRO A 145 6.74 -6.35 4.46
C PRO A 145 7.67 -7.51 4.12
N LEU A 146 8.06 -7.66 2.85
CA LEU A 146 8.97 -8.72 2.42
C LEU A 146 10.37 -8.53 3.01
N VAL A 147 10.83 -7.27 3.11
CA VAL A 147 12.13 -6.98 3.72
C VAL A 147 12.07 -7.27 5.21
N ILE A 148 10.99 -6.84 5.89
CA ILE A 148 10.80 -7.05 7.32
C ILE A 148 10.85 -8.54 7.69
N ILE A 149 10.25 -9.41 6.87
CA ILE A 149 10.25 -10.86 7.15
C ILE A 149 11.60 -11.53 6.84
N LEU A 150 12.43 -10.90 6.01
CA LEU A 150 13.73 -11.45 5.57
C LEU A 150 14.92 -10.97 6.41
N GLN A 151 14.75 -9.95 7.26
CA GLN A 151 15.74 -9.48 8.22
C GLN A 151 15.72 -10.34 9.48
#